data_AF-A0A4S2HGK9-F1
#
_entry.id   AF-A0A4S2HGK9-F1
#
_cell.length_a   1.000
_cell.length_b   1.000
_cell.length_c   1.000
_cell.angle_alpha   90.00
_cell.angle_beta   90.00
_cell.angle_gamma   90.00
#
_symmetry.space_group_name_H-M   'P 1'
#
loop_
_entity.id
_entity.type
_entity.pdbx_description
1 polymer ?
#
loop_
_entity_poly.entity_id
_entity_poly.type
_entity_poly.pdbx_seq_one_letter_code
_entity_poly.pdbx_strand_id
1 'polypeptide(L)'
;MAIMLARLFLGPTLYDRVLAVNSFGTKTVLFLVVFAVMVNRGDAIDIALLYALLNFIATIAILKFFRYRSLEVALSEIAIRRRDTGDDAQSDRSEPTGGA
;
A
#
# COMPACT_ATOMS: atom_id res chain seq x y z
N MET A 1 14.38 17.17 -6.88
CA MET A 1 13.74 16.53 -5.71
C MET A 1 12.40 17.17 -5.33
N ALA A 2 12.28 18.50 -5.32
CA ALA A 2 11.09 19.22 -4.87
C ALA A 2 9.75 18.77 -5.53
N ILE A 3 9.73 18.50 -6.83
CA ILE A 3 8.52 18.06 -7.56
C ILE A 3 8.08 16.63 -7.14
N MET A 4 9.02 15.74 -6.79
CA MET A 4 8.70 14.39 -6.30
C MET A 4 8.16 14.41 -4.87
N LEU A 5 8.71 15.27 -4.00
CA LEU A 5 8.16 15.46 -2.66
C LEU A 5 6.75 16.08 -2.74
N ALA A 6 6.53 17.04 -3.64
CA ALA A 6 5.19 17.58 -3.88
C ALA A 6 4.19 16.49 -4.30
N ARG A 7 4.56 15.54 -5.17
CA ARG A 7 3.71 14.37 -5.51
C ARG A 7 3.56 13.35 -4.38
N LEU A 8 4.55 13.19 -3.50
CA LEU A 8 4.41 12.29 -2.34
C LEU A 8 3.30 12.75 -1.39
N PHE A 9 3.16 14.07 -1.21
CA PHE A 9 2.14 14.66 -0.33
C PHE A 9 0.82 15.00 -1.05
N LEU A 10 0.87 15.46 -2.31
CA LEU A 10 -0.32 15.83 -3.09
C LEU A 10 -0.82 14.72 -4.04
N GLY A 11 -0.12 13.58 -4.11
CA GLY A 11 -0.46 12.46 -4.98
C GLY A 11 -1.85 11.91 -4.64
N PRO A 12 -2.83 11.98 -5.57
CA PRO A 12 -4.20 11.55 -5.33
C PRO A 12 -4.33 10.02 -5.26
N THR A 13 -3.36 9.27 -5.80
CA THR A 13 -3.36 7.81 -5.82
C THR A 13 -2.25 7.23 -4.94
N LEU A 14 -2.52 6.07 -4.34
CA LEU A 14 -1.51 5.32 -3.56
C LEU A 14 -0.31 4.91 -4.43
N TYR A 15 -0.54 4.62 -5.72
CA TYR A 15 0.51 4.30 -6.68
C TYR A 15 1.49 5.47 -6.88
N ASP A 16 1.01 6.71 -6.98
CA ASP A 16 1.86 7.89 -7.15
C ASP A 16 2.73 8.13 -5.90
N ARG A 17 2.19 7.85 -4.70
CA ARG A 17 2.94 7.90 -3.44
C ARG A 17 4.03 6.83 -3.37
N VAL A 18 3.70 5.58 -3.69
CA VAL A 18 4.67 4.47 -3.70
C VAL A 18 5.78 4.73 -4.74
N LEU A 19 5.42 5.24 -5.92
CA LEU A 19 6.38 5.60 -6.96
C LEU A 19 7.32 6.73 -6.51
N ALA A 20 6.79 7.72 -5.79
CA ALA A 20 7.58 8.82 -5.22
C ALA A 20 8.55 8.32 -4.14
N VAL A 21 8.11 7.44 -3.22
CA VAL A 21 8.99 6.82 -2.20
C VAL A 21 10.12 6.03 -2.86
N ASN A 22 9.81 5.17 -3.84
CA ASN A 22 10.82 4.37 -4.52
C ASN A 22 11.86 5.25 -5.26
N SER A 23 11.39 6.30 -5.92
CA SER A 23 12.26 7.26 -6.61
C SER A 23 13.11 8.12 -5.68
N PHE A 24 12.67 8.30 -4.44
CA PHE A 24 13.45 8.95 -3.38
C PHE A 24 14.50 8.00 -2.83
N GLY A 25 14.12 6.78 -2.48
CA GLY A 25 15.02 5.77 -1.94
C GLY A 25 16.20 5.44 -2.86
N THR A 26 15.97 5.33 -4.17
CA THR A 26 17.06 5.12 -5.16
C THR A 26 18.06 6.28 -5.19
N LYS A 27 17.62 7.53 -5.01
CA LYS A 27 18.52 8.69 -4.96
C LYS A 27 19.25 8.79 -3.62
N THR A 28 18.61 8.41 -2.52
CA THR A 28 19.26 8.29 -1.21
C THR A 28 20.39 7.26 -1.26
N VAL A 29 20.14 6.09 -1.85
CA VAL A 29 21.17 5.06 -2.06
C VAL A 29 22.33 5.59 -2.90
N LEU A 30 22.04 6.27 -4.01
CA LEU A 30 23.07 6.88 -4.84
C LEU A 30 23.92 7.86 -4.04
N PHE A 31 23.29 8.69 -3.20
CA PHE A 31 24.00 9.61 -2.31
C PHE A 31 24.86 8.87 -1.28
N LEU A 32 24.36 7.78 -0.69
CA LEU A 32 25.12 6.95 0.25
C LEU A 32 26.35 6.31 -0.42
N VAL A 33 26.22 5.82 -1.65
CA VAL A 33 27.35 5.24 -2.40
C VAL A 33 28.40 6.32 -2.71
N VAL A 34 27.98 7.49 -3.19
CA VAL A 34 28.91 8.60 -3.46
C VAL A 34 29.61 9.03 -2.17
N PHE A 35 28.87 9.15 -1.07
CA PHE A 35 29.43 9.49 0.23
C PHE A 35 30.43 8.42 0.73
N ALA A 36 30.12 7.13 0.57
CA ALA A 36 31.02 6.03 0.93
C ALA A 36 32.34 6.08 0.17
N VAL A 37 32.28 6.37 -1.14
CA VAL A 37 33.47 6.54 -1.99
C VAL A 37 34.27 7.78 -1.58
N MET A 38 33.62 8.90 -1.22
CA MET A 38 34.31 10.11 -0.72
C MET A 38 35.07 9.87 0.59
N VAL A 39 34.53 9.02 1.47
CA VAL A 39 35.17 8.66 2.75
C VAL A 39 36.29 7.62 2.55
N ASN A 40 36.48 7.12 1.32
CA ASN A 40 37.52 6.15 0.93
C ASN A 40 37.48 4.85 1.76
N ARG A 41 36.29 4.49 2.24
CA ARG A 41 36.04 3.27 3.02
C ARG A 41 35.13 2.35 2.23
N GLY A 42 35.73 1.33 1.61
CA GLY A 42 35.01 0.31 0.83
C GLY A 42 33.88 -0.36 1.62
N ASP A 43 34.09 -0.63 2.91
CA ASP A 43 33.10 -1.27 3.79
C ASP A 43 31.77 -0.48 3.88
N ALA A 44 31.79 0.83 3.63
CA ALA A 44 30.58 1.67 3.67
C ALA A 44 29.66 1.42 2.44
N ILE A 45 30.19 0.81 1.37
CA ILE A 45 29.40 0.43 0.19
C ILE A 45 28.44 -0.72 0.53
N ASP A 46 28.84 -1.64 1.41
CA ASP A 46 27.98 -2.75 1.84
C ASP A 46 26.73 -2.24 2.58
N ILE A 47 26.91 -1.20 3.40
CA ILE A 47 25.80 -0.52 4.08
C ILE A 47 24.88 0.17 3.05
N ALA A 48 25.44 0.83 2.03
CA ALA A 48 24.64 1.45 0.98
C ALA A 48 23.84 0.41 0.16
N LEU A 49 24.44 -0.73 -0.15
CA LEU A 49 23.76 -1.87 -0.78
C LEU A 49 22.64 -2.45 0.10
N LEU A 50 22.89 -2.57 1.40
CA LEU A 50 21.86 -2.98 2.36
C LEU A 50 20.67 -2.02 2.35
N TYR A 51 20.91 -0.71 2.40
CA TYR A 51 19.83 0.30 2.30
C TYR A 51 19.09 0.24 0.96
N ALA A 52 19.78 -0.10 -0.13
CA ALA A 52 19.15 -0.31 -1.44
C ALA A 52 18.15 -1.47 -1.42
N LEU A 53 18.57 -2.60 -0.85
CA LEU A 53 17.73 -3.78 -0.70
C LEU A 53 16.55 -3.52 0.25
N LEU A 54 16.79 -2.82 1.36
CA LEU A 54 15.72 -2.43 2.29
C LEU A 54 14.68 -1.53 1.61
N ASN A 55 15.10 -0.56 0.81
CA ASN A 55 14.17 0.30 0.06
C ASN A 55 13.31 -0.50 -0.93
N PHE A 56 13.89 -1.49 -1.60
CA PHE A 56 13.17 -2.37 -2.51
C PHE A 56 12.15 -3.25 -1.77
N ILE A 57 12.57 -3.89 -0.68
CA ILE A 57 11.70 -4.74 0.14
C ILE A 57 10.55 -3.93 0.75
N ALA A 58 10.82 -2.74 1.28
CA ALA A 58 9.81 -1.85 1.83
C ALA A 58 8.74 -1.47 0.79
N THR A 59 9.17 -1.14 -0.44
CA THR A 59 8.25 -0.82 -1.54
C THR A 59 7.33 -2.01 -1.86
N ILE A 60 7.89 -3.23 -1.95
CA ILE A 60 7.09 -4.45 -2.19
C ILE A 60 6.15 -4.73 -1.02
N ALA A 61 6.62 -4.59 0.22
CA ALA A 61 5.82 -4.83 1.41
C ALA A 61 4.58 -3.91 1.44
N ILE A 62 4.77 -2.62 1.13
CA ILE A 62 3.68 -1.64 1.04
C ILE A 62 2.68 -2.03 -0.05
N LEU A 63 3.15 -2.37 -1.26
CA LEU A 63 2.28 -2.81 -2.35
C LEU A 63 1.49 -4.07 -1.98
N LYS A 64 2.14 -5.04 -1.33
CA LYS A 64 1.50 -6.28 -0.89
C LYS A 64 0.45 -6.01 0.19
N PHE A 65 0.77 -5.16 1.17
CA PHE A 65 -0.15 -4.81 2.25
C PHE A 65 -1.44 -4.18 1.71
N PHE A 66 -1.33 -3.23 0.77
CA PHE A 66 -2.51 -2.60 0.18
C PHE A 66 -3.38 -3.57 -0.62
N ARG A 67 -2.77 -4.47 -1.39
CA ARG A 67 -3.50 -5.48 -2.18
C ARG A 67 -4.33 -6.41 -1.30
N TYR A 68 -3.81 -6.80 -0.14
CA TYR A 68 -4.56 -7.66 0.80
C TYR A 68 -5.71 -6.89 1.47
N ARG A 69 -5.49 -5.65 1.89
CA ARG A 69 -6.54 -4.83 2.52
C ARG A 69 -7.70 -4.53 1.57
N SER A 70 -7.44 -4.30 0.28
CA SER A 70 -8.51 -4.08 -0.70
C SER A 70 -9.40 -5.31 -0.91
N LEU A 71 -8.83 -6.52 -0.77
CA LEU A 71 -9.58 -7.77 -0.93
C LEU A 71 -10.47 -8.04 0.28
N GLU A 72 -9.96 -7.82 1.49
CA GLU A 72 -10.71 -7.98 2.74
C GLU A 72 -11.95 -7.07 2.78
N VAL A 73 -11.79 -5.80 2.40
CA VAL A 73 -12.91 -4.84 2.34
C VAL A 73 -13.97 -5.30 1.33
N ALA A 74 -13.58 -5.71 0.12
CA ALA A 74 -14.51 -6.18 -0.91
C ALA A 74 -15.32 -7.40 -0.45
N LEU A 75 -14.68 -8.35 0.23
CA LEU A 75 -15.36 -9.54 0.76
C LEU A 75 -16.31 -9.19 1.91
N SER A 76 -15.92 -8.26 2.79
CA SER A 76 -16.78 -7.80 3.87
C SER A 76 -18.05 -7.10 3.36
N GLU A 77 -17.94 -6.33 2.27
CA GLU A 77 -19.08 -5.65 1.66
C GLU A 77 -20.06 -6.64 1.00
N ILE A 78 -19.53 -7.63 0.27
CA ILE A 78 -20.34 -8.70 -0.30
C ILE A 78 -21.02 -9.51 0.82
N ALA A 79 -20.31 -9.81 1.91
CA ALA A 79 -20.84 -10.54 3.04
C ALA A 79 -21.95 -9.77 3.78
N ILE A 80 -21.85 -8.45 3.89
CA ILE A 80 -22.90 -7.60 4.47
C ILE A 80 -24.12 -7.54 3.55
N ARG A 81 -23.94 -7.23 2.26
CA ARG A 81 -25.06 -7.20 1.28
C ARG A 81 -25.84 -8.50 1.23
N ARG A 82 -25.14 -9.64 1.30
CA ARG A 82 -25.77 -10.97 1.29
C ARG A 82 -26.54 -11.26 2.58
N ARG A 83 -26.18 -10.62 3.69
CA ARG A 83 -26.88 -10.73 4.97
C ARG A 83 -28.21 -9.97 4.91
N ASP A 84 -28.19 -8.74 4.39
CA ASP A 84 -29.38 -7.90 4.28
C ASP A 84 -30.42 -8.52 3.32
N THR A 85 -29.99 -8.96 2.13
CA THR A 85 -30.90 -9.61 1.17
C THR A 85 -31.47 -10.95 1.68
N GLY A 86 -30.74 -11.64 2.57
CA GLY A 86 -31.20 -12.88 3.20
C GLY A 86 -32.26 -12.66 4.28
N ASP A 87 -32.17 -11.53 5.00
CA ASP A 87 -33.13 -11.14 6.04
C ASP A 87 -34.44 -10.64 5.42
N ASP A 88 -34.35 -9.87 4.32
CA ASP A 88 -35.51 -9.39 3.56
C ASP A 88 -36.36 -10.56 3.02
N ALA A 89 -35.70 -11.57 2.43
CA ALA A 89 -36.36 -12.76 1.88
C ALA A 89 -36.94 -13.70 2.96
N GLN A 90 -36.45 -13.59 4.20
CA GLN A 90 -36.96 -14.35 5.34
C GLN A 90 -38.14 -13.62 6.02
N SER A 91 -38.12 -12.27 6.04
CA SER A 91 -39.21 -11.44 6.58
C SER A 91 -40.50 -11.57 5.77
N ASP A 92 -40.39 -11.60 4.44
CA ASP A 92 -41.52 -11.76 3.49
C ASP A 92 -42.20 -13.14 3.57
N ARG A 93 -41.50 -14.15 4.11
CA ARG A 93 -42.11 -15.46 4.42
C ARG A 93 -42.82 -15.51 5.77
N SER A 94 -42.63 -14.52 6.62
CA SER A 94 -43.15 -14.48 7.99
C SER A 94 -44.32 -13.52 8.20
N GLU A 95 -44.86 -12.90 7.14
CA GLU A 95 -46.21 -12.35 7.14
C GLU A 95 -47.20 -13.48 6.81
N PRO A 96 -47.81 -14.17 7.80
CA PRO A 96 -49.05 -14.86 7.53
C PRO A 96 -50.06 -13.77 7.24
N THR A 97 -50.76 -13.90 6.13
CA THR A 97 -52.07 -13.30 5.88
C THR A 97 -52.99 -13.61 7.08
N GLY A 98 -52.91 -12.76 8.10
CA GLY A 98 -53.77 -12.70 9.27
C GLY A 98 -54.61 -11.44 9.12
N GLY A 99 -55.78 -11.58 8.52
CA GLY A 99 -56.70 -10.46 8.36
C GLY A 99 -57.67 -10.65 7.22
N ALA A 100 -58.65 -11.53 7.41
CA ALA A 100 -60.07 -11.36 7.02
C ALA A 100 -60.82 -12.65 7.35
#